data_AF-A0A7C4T6W9-F1
#
_entry.id   AF-A0A7C4T6W9-F1
#
_cell.length_a   1.000
_cell.length_b   1.000
_cell.length_c   1.000
_cell.angle_alpha   90.00
_cell.angle_beta   90.00
_cell.angle_gamma   90.00
#
_symmetry.space_group_name_H-M   'P 1'
#
loop_
_entity.id
_entity.type
_entity.pdbx_description
1 polymer ?
#
loop_
_entity_poly.entity_id
_entity_poly.type
_entity_poly.pdbx_seq_one_letter_code
_entity_poly.pdbx_strand_id
1 'polypeptide(L)'
;MTSPVRADTALLVQERLRKDGDDVDALFTLAALRANDGNVREGLIILDRVLRIDPRYPGAWIFKAKLHRMQGEPDQAENAQRVAEAVEP
;
A
#
# COMPACT_ATOMS: atom_id res chain seq x y z
N MET A 1 -9.53 -20.77 7.22
CA MET A 1 -8.15 -21.29 7.15
C MET A 1 -7.26 -20.14 6.74
N THR A 2 -6.57 -19.49 7.68
CA THR A 2 -5.59 -18.46 7.34
C THR A 2 -4.40 -19.14 6.68
N SER A 3 -4.11 -18.82 5.42
CA SER A 3 -2.98 -19.41 4.70
C SER A 3 -1.66 -19.13 5.45
N PRO A 4 -0.81 -20.13 5.70
CA PRO A 4 0.42 -19.98 6.49
C PRO A 4 1.35 -18.87 5.96
N VAL A 5 1.38 -18.69 4.64
CA VAL A 5 2.15 -17.64 3.95
C VAL A 5 1.82 -16.22 4.44
N ARG A 6 0.57 -15.94 4.82
CA ARG A 6 0.18 -14.60 5.31
C ARG A 6 0.74 -14.31 6.70
N ALA A 7 0.81 -15.32 7.56
CA ALA A 7 1.35 -15.17 8.91
C ALA A 7 2.85 -14.91 8.88
N ASP A 8 3.58 -15.64 8.02
CA ASP A 8 5.03 -15.46 7.83
C ASP A 8 5.34 -14.07 7.25
N THR A 9 4.53 -13.62 6.28
CA THR A 9 4.68 -12.28 5.68
C THR A 9 4.45 -11.17 6.71
N ALA A 10 3.42 -11.30 7.55
CA ALA A 10 3.12 -10.31 8.58
C ALA A 10 4.25 -10.21 9.63
N LEU A 11 4.85 -11.34 10.02
CA LEU A 11 5.98 -11.35 10.95
C LEU A 11 7.21 -10.66 10.34
N LEU A 12 7.56 -10.99 9.10
CA LEU A 12 8.68 -10.36 8.40
C LEU A 12 8.50 -8.84 8.28
N VAL A 13 7.30 -8.39 7.92
CA VAL A 13 6.96 -6.96 7.84
C VAL A 13 7.15 -6.28 9.20
N GLN A 14 6.69 -6.89 10.29
CA GLN A 14 6.88 -6.34 11.64
C GLN A 14 8.35 -6.24 12.03
N GLU A 15 9.16 -7.25 11.71
CA GLU A 15 10.60 -7.21 12.00
C GLU A 15 11.31 -6.10 11.22
N ARG A 16 10.97 -5.91 9.93
CA ARG A 16 11.54 -4.83 9.13
C ARG A 16 11.16 -3.46 9.68
N LEU A 17 9.88 -3.24 9.98
CA LEU A 17 9.39 -1.98 10.54
C LEU A 17 9.91 -1.68 11.96
N ARG A 18 10.31 -2.70 12.72
CA ARG A 18 11.00 -2.51 14.01
C ARG A 18 12.43 -2.02 13.84
N LYS A 19 13.12 -2.45 12.78
CA LYS A 19 14.50 -2.03 12.47
C LYS A 19 14.52 -0.66 11.80
N ASP A 20 13.60 -0.45 10.87
CA ASP A 20 13.41 0.80 10.14
C ASP A 20 11.91 1.07 9.98
N GLY A 21 11.40 2.03 10.74
CA GLY A 21 9.99 2.40 10.71
C GLY A 21 9.54 3.06 9.40
N ASP A 22 10.48 3.47 8.55
CA ASP A 22 10.24 4.10 7.25
C ASP A 22 10.65 3.18 6.07
N ASP A 23 10.89 1.88 6.31
CA ASP A 23 11.10 0.89 5.24
C ASP A 23 9.87 0.86 4.31
N VAL A 24 10.01 1.50 3.15
CA VAL A 24 8.92 1.69 2.18
C VAL A 24 8.42 0.38 1.60
N ASP A 25 9.28 -0.64 1.46
CA ASP A 25 8.88 -1.97 1.00
C ASP A 25 8.06 -2.69 2.07
N ALA A 26 8.43 -2.54 3.34
CA ALA A 26 7.69 -3.10 4.46
C ALA A 26 6.35 -2.41 4.66
N LEU A 27 6.32 -1.07 4.53
CA LEU A 27 5.09 -0.27 4.58
C LEU A 27 4.16 -0.63 3.41
N PHE A 28 4.66 -0.75 2.18
CA PHE A 28 3.84 -1.16 1.04
C PHE A 28 3.25 -2.56 1.23
N THR A 29 4.07 -3.51 1.70
CA THR A 29 3.59 -4.87 2.02
C THR A 29 2.53 -4.84 3.13
N LEU A 30 2.72 -4.03 4.17
CA LEU A 30 1.74 -3.86 5.25
C LEU A 30 0.42 -3.29 4.71
N ALA A 31 0.48 -2.26 3.87
CA ALA A 31 -0.71 -1.68 3.24
C ALA A 31 -1.50 -2.74 2.45
N ALA A 32 -0.81 -3.57 1.69
CA ALA A 32 -1.43 -4.65 0.92
C ALA A 32 -2.10 -5.70 1.82
N LEU A 33 -1.43 -6.11 2.90
CA LEU A 33 -2.00 -7.03 3.89
C LEU A 33 -3.26 -6.44 4.54
N ARG A 34 -3.20 -5.17 4.98
CA ARG A 34 -4.35 -4.48 5.59
C ARG A 34 -5.53 -4.38 4.65
N ALA A 35 -5.30 -3.97 3.41
CA ALA A 35 -6.35 -3.88 2.41
C ALA A 35 -6.99 -5.24 2.12
N ASN A 36 -6.18 -6.29 2.01
CA ASN A 36 -6.66 -7.65 1.79
C ASN A 36 -7.46 -8.21 2.98
N ASP A 37 -7.15 -7.79 4.21
CA ASP A 37 -7.92 -8.14 5.41
C ASP A 37 -9.23 -7.31 5.54
N GLY A 38 -9.56 -6.50 4.53
CA GLY A 38 -10.76 -5.63 4.52
C GLY A 38 -10.55 -4.26 5.15
N ASN A 39 -9.37 -4.00 5.74
CA ASN A 39 -8.99 -2.72 6.32
C ASN A 39 -8.47 -1.76 5.25
N VAL A 40 -9.28 -1.52 4.21
CA VAL A 40 -8.89 -0.73 3.02
C VAL A 40 -8.44 0.68 3.39
N ARG A 41 -9.14 1.34 4.32
CA ARG A 41 -8.76 2.68 4.81
C ARG A 41 -7.39 2.71 5.48
N GLU A 42 -7.06 1.70 6.29
CA GLU A 42 -5.74 1.60 6.91
C GLU A 42 -4.66 1.38 5.85
N GLY A 43 -4.94 0.53 4.85
CA GLY A 43 -4.08 0.35 3.69
C GLY A 43 -3.80 1.65 2.93
N LEU A 44 -4.81 2.48 2.70
CA LEU A 44 -4.67 3.80 2.08
C LEU A 44 -3.79 4.75 2.89
N ILE A 45 -3.98 4.82 4.21
CA ILE A 45 -3.17 5.66 5.10
C ILE A 45 -1.69 5.24 5.06
N ILE A 46 -1.43 3.93 5.04
CA ILE A 46 -0.06 3.41 4.96
C ILE A 46 0.54 3.70 3.58
N LEU A 47 -0.22 3.57 2.49
CA LEU A 47 0.21 3.96 1.15
C LEU A 47 0.55 5.45 1.05
N ASP A 48 -0.20 6.32 1.72
CA ASP A 48 0.12 7.75 1.77
C ASP A 48 1.48 7.99 2.45
N ARG A 49 1.82 7.19 3.45
CA ARG A 49 3.16 7.24 4.06
C ARG A 49 4.24 6.77 3.10
N VAL A 50 4.03 5.66 2.39
CA VAL A 50 4.95 5.17 1.35
C VAL A 50 5.24 6.28 0.35
N LEU A 51 4.18 6.87 -0.22
CA LEU A 51 4.26 7.91 -1.25
C LEU A 51 4.81 9.24 -0.75
N ARG A 52 4.77 9.50 0.56
CA ARG A 52 5.44 10.66 1.16
C ARG A 52 6.94 10.46 1.28
N ILE A 53 7.41 9.23 1.53
CA ILE A 53 8.83 8.89 1.64
C ILE A 53 9.44 8.72 0.26
N ASP A 54 8.78 7.93 -0.60
CA ASP A 54 9.14 7.72 -1.99
C ASP A 54 7.92 7.98 -2.90
N PRO A 55 7.79 9.21 -3.43
CA PRO A 55 6.71 9.58 -4.35
C PRO A 55 6.68 8.79 -5.66
N ARG A 56 7.78 8.11 -6.01
CA ARG A 56 7.90 7.30 -7.24
C ARG A 56 7.91 5.81 -6.93
N TYR A 57 7.53 5.42 -5.71
CA TYR A 57 7.57 4.03 -5.29
C TYR A 57 6.79 3.13 -6.27
N PRO A 58 7.42 2.09 -6.83
CA PRO A 58 6.82 1.25 -7.87
C PRO A 58 5.47 0.68 -7.44
N GLY A 59 4.43 0.95 -8.24
CA GLY A 59 3.10 0.38 -8.01
C GLY A 59 2.31 0.96 -6.84
N ALA A 60 2.84 1.89 -6.04
CA ALA A 60 2.07 2.49 -4.93
C ALA A 60 0.88 3.32 -5.42
N TRP A 61 1.05 4.17 -6.44
CA TRP A 61 -0.04 4.96 -7.01
C TRP A 61 -1.11 4.08 -7.67
N ILE A 62 -0.69 3.04 -8.41
CA ILE A 62 -1.59 2.06 -9.02
C ILE A 62 -2.39 1.33 -7.94
N PHE A 63 -1.73 0.90 -6.86
CA PHE A 63 -2.39 0.20 -5.78
C PHE A 63 -3.36 1.13 -5.03
N LYS A 64 -2.99 2.38 -4.78
CA LYS A 64 -3.86 3.41 -4.21
C LYS A 64 -5.11 3.64 -5.08
N ALA A 65 -4.96 3.75 -6.39
CA ALA A 65 -6.09 3.86 -7.32
C ALA A 65 -7.04 2.65 -7.22
N LYS A 66 -6.49 1.42 -7.16
CA LYS A 66 -7.29 0.20 -6.97
C LYS A 66 -8.07 0.23 -5.66
N LEU A 67 -7.46 0.65 -4.55
CA LEU A 67 -8.14 0.70 -3.25
C LEU A 67 -9.28 1.73 -3.23
N HIS A 68 -9.10 2.90 -3.84
CA HIS A 68 -10.19 3.88 -3.99
C HIS A 68 -11.35 3.33 -4.84
N ARG A 69 -11.07 2.60 -5.93
CA ARG A 69 -12.14 1.92 -6.69
C ARG A 69 -12.91 0.91 -5.85
N MET A 70 -12.22 0.14 -4.99
CA MET A 70 -12.87 -0.79 -4.06
C MET A 70 -13.75 -0.09 -3.03
N GLN A 71 -13.43 1.15 -2.66
CA GLN A 71 -14.23 1.97 -1.73
C GLN A 71 -15.41 2.68 -2.40
N GLY A 72 -15.54 2.62 -3.73
CA GLY A 72 -16.54 3.40 -4.46
C GLY A 72 -16.19 4.87 -4.58
N GLU A 73 -14.88 5.19 -4.60
CA GLU A 73 -14.31 6.54 -4.66
C GLU A 73 -13.66 6.77 -6.05
N PRO A 74 -14.46 6.93 -7.12
CA PRO A 74 -13.94 6.96 -8.49
C PRO A 74 -13.05 8.18 -8.78
N ASP A 75 -13.37 9.34 -8.21
CA ASP A 75 -12.61 10.57 -8.44
C ASP A 75 -11.18 10.46 -7.88
N GLN A 76 -11.05 9.91 -6.67
CA GLN A 76 -9.77 9.66 -6.02
C GLN A 76 -8.97 8.59 -6.77
N ALA A 77 -9.65 7.55 -7.27
CA ALA A 77 -9.02 6.52 -8.08
C ALA A 77 -8.45 7.07 -9.38
N GLU A 78 -9.22 7.91 -10.09
CA GLU A 78 -8.77 8.54 -11.33
C GLU A 78 -7.59 9.48 -11.07
N ASN A 79 -7.65 10.28 -10.00
CA ASN A 79 -6.53 11.14 -9.64
C ASN A 79 -5.25 10.33 -9.34
N ALA A 80 -5.35 9.25 -8.56
CA ALA A 80 -4.19 8.39 -8.28
C ALA A 80 -3.65 7.70 -9.54
N GLN A 81 -4.53 7.30 -10.47
CA GLN A 81 -4.16 6.72 -11.75
C GLN A 81 -3.39 7.73 -12.63
N ARG A 82 -3.87 8.98 -12.72
CA ARG A 82 -3.18 10.05 -13.44
C ARG A 82 -1.79 10.31 -12.89
N VAL A 83 -1.62 10.26 -11.57
CA VAL A 83 -0.30 10.42 -10.95
C VAL A 83 0.58 9.21 -11.26
N ALA A 84 0.06 7.98 -11.21
CA ALA A 84 0.81 6.78 -11.58
C ALA A 84 1.42 6.89 -12.98
N GLU A 85 0.60 7.28 -13.96
CA GLU A 85 1.02 7.47 -15.36
C GLU A 85 2.06 8.58 -15.53
N ALA A 86 2.03 9.61 -14.67
CA ALA A 86 2.99 10.71 -14.72
C ALA A 86 4.35 10.38 -14.08
N VAL A 87 4.44 9.40 -13.18
CA VAL A 87 5.68 9.04 -12.48
C VAL A 87 6.44 7.86 -13.12
N GLU A 88 5.75 7.05 -13.94
CA GLU A 88 6.38 6.05 -14.80
C GLU A 88 7.18 6.76 -15.93
N PRO A 89 8.45 6.37 -16.16
CA PRO A 89 9.33 7.00 -17.17
C PRO A 89 9.01 6.60 -18.61
#